data_AF-H9B382-F1
#
_entry.id   AF-H9B382-F1
#
_cell.length_a   1.000
_cell.length_b   1.000
_cell.length_c   1.000
_cell.angle_alpha   90.00
_cell.angle_beta   90.00
_cell.angle_gamma   90.00
#
_symmetry.space_group_name_H-M   'P 1'
#
loop_
_entity.id
_entity.type
_entity.pdbx_description
1 polymer ?
#
loop_
_entity_poly.entity_id
_entity_poly.type
_entity_poly.pdbx_seq_one_letter_code
_entity_poly.pdbx_strand_id
1 'polypeptide(L)'
;KTTIMKHINNQLLEEKSKFDIVYWVTVSRAFSIIKLQSGIAKALNLVFTDDEDETTRASKLYAALSVNKKYVLILDDLWEVFRLERVGIPEPTRSNGCKIVLTTRSLDVCLRMDCTTVRVELLTEQEALTLFLRKAVRSDMVLAPEVELIAAEIVKKCACLPLAIVTIAGSLRGLKATRGWRNALNELISSTKDASDGESEVFEQLKFSYIRLGSKVLQDCFLYCSLYPEDHEIPVEELIEYWIAEGLIGEMDSVEAKIDKGHAILG
;
A
#
# COMPACT_ATOMS: atom_id res chain seq x y z
N LYS A 1 -7.35 -2.32 -1.07
CA LYS A 1 -7.61 -3.62 -0.41
C LYS A 1 -6.91 -3.68 0.95
N THR A 2 -5.59 -3.59 1.00
CA THR A 2 -4.79 -3.49 2.24
C THR A 2 -5.36 -2.52 3.29
N THR A 3 -5.78 -1.31 2.91
CA THR A 3 -6.38 -0.34 3.86
C THR A 3 -7.63 -0.86 4.57
N ILE A 4 -8.55 -1.48 3.83
CA ILE A 4 -9.76 -2.09 4.41
C ILE A 4 -9.35 -3.26 5.31
N MET A 5 -8.38 -4.04 4.87
CA MET A 5 -7.92 -5.22 5.58
C MET A 5 -7.21 -4.87 6.89
N LYS A 6 -6.41 -3.78 6.91
CA LYS A 6 -5.84 -3.19 8.14
C LYS A 6 -6.91 -2.72 9.12
N HIS A 7 -8.00 -2.12 8.63
CA HIS A 7 -9.12 -1.72 9.48
C HIS A 7 -9.80 -2.94 10.12
N ILE A 8 -10.07 -3.99 9.34
CA ILE A 8 -10.63 -5.25 9.86
C ILE A 8 -9.66 -5.91 10.85
N ASN A 9 -8.36 -5.95 10.56
CA ASN A 9 -7.34 -6.45 11.48
C ASN A 9 -7.44 -5.75 12.84
N ASN A 10 -7.48 -4.41 12.85
CA ASN A 10 -7.56 -3.63 14.08
C ASN A 10 -8.86 -3.92 14.85
N GLN A 11 -9.99 -4.02 14.15
CA GLN A 11 -11.27 -4.41 14.77
C GLN A 11 -11.23 -5.81 15.38
N LEU A 12 -10.59 -6.78 14.71
CA LEU A 12 -10.44 -8.14 15.22
C LEU A 12 -9.52 -8.19 16.45
N LEU A 13 -8.50 -7.33 16.51
CA LEU A 13 -7.61 -7.20 17.67
C LEU A 13 -8.32 -6.57 18.89
N GLU A 14 -9.29 -5.69 18.64
CA GLU A 14 -10.15 -5.08 19.68
C GLU A 14 -11.26 -6.06 20.13
N GLU A 15 -11.94 -6.74 19.20
CA GLU A 15 -13.06 -7.64 19.46
C GLU A 15 -12.60 -9.10 19.72
N LYS A 16 -11.98 -9.34 20.88
CA LYS A 16 -11.46 -10.66 21.29
C LYS A 16 -12.51 -11.73 21.62
N SER A 17 -13.80 -11.47 21.36
CA SER A 17 -14.89 -12.40 21.66
C SER A 17 -14.98 -13.57 20.67
N LYS A 18 -14.47 -13.39 19.44
CA LYS A 18 -14.61 -14.36 18.33
C LYS A 18 -13.32 -15.11 18.01
N PHE A 19 -12.19 -14.42 18.06
CA PHE A 19 -10.86 -14.97 17.74
C PHE A 19 -9.86 -14.61 18.82
N ASP A 20 -8.99 -15.56 19.14
CA ASP A 20 -7.95 -15.38 20.15
C ASP A 20 -6.73 -14.64 19.58
N ILE A 21 -6.45 -14.85 18.28
CA ILE A 21 -5.25 -14.34 17.62
C ILE A 21 -5.55 -13.92 16.17
N VAL A 22 -4.86 -12.88 15.69
CA VAL A 22 -4.82 -12.47 14.29
C VAL A 22 -3.38 -12.47 13.82
N TYR A 23 -3.10 -13.17 12.72
CA TYR A 23 -1.80 -13.18 12.06
C TYR A 23 -1.91 -12.41 10.75
N TRP A 24 -0.97 -11.50 10.50
CA TRP A 24 -0.88 -10.76 9.24
C TRP A 24 0.41 -11.13 8.52
N VAL A 25 0.30 -11.52 7.26
CA VAL A 25 1.43 -11.82 6.39
C VAL A 25 1.22 -11.12 5.05
N THR A 26 2.17 -10.26 4.66
CA THR A 26 2.21 -9.68 3.32
C THR A 26 2.93 -10.66 2.39
N VAL A 27 2.33 -10.97 1.24
CA VAL A 27 2.84 -11.95 0.29
C VAL A 27 3.58 -11.22 -0.83
N SER A 28 4.89 -11.42 -0.90
CA SER A 28 5.73 -10.82 -1.95
C SER A 28 5.32 -11.32 -3.34
N ARG A 29 5.31 -10.42 -4.33
CA ARG A 29 5.11 -10.73 -5.75
C ARG A 29 6.10 -11.73 -6.33
N ALA A 30 7.36 -11.69 -5.90
CA ALA A 30 8.34 -12.75 -6.16
C ALA A 30 8.05 -13.98 -5.28
N PHE A 31 6.91 -14.62 -5.55
CA PHE A 31 6.30 -15.64 -4.73
C PHE A 31 7.17 -16.91 -4.62
N SER A 32 7.22 -17.48 -3.43
CA SER A 32 7.69 -18.85 -3.21
C SER A 32 7.09 -19.39 -1.92
N ILE A 33 6.90 -20.71 -1.85
CA ILE A 33 6.41 -21.35 -0.63
C ILE A 33 7.35 -21.09 0.55
N ILE A 34 8.66 -21.15 0.34
CA ILE A 34 9.68 -20.88 1.37
C ILE A 34 9.53 -19.46 1.95
N LYS A 35 9.34 -18.43 1.11
CA LYS A 35 9.13 -17.06 1.60
C LYS A 35 7.82 -16.94 2.37
N LEU A 36 6.73 -17.52 1.88
CA LEU A 36 5.44 -17.52 2.56
C LEU A 36 5.52 -18.21 3.93
N GLN A 37 6.13 -19.39 3.99
CA GLN A 37 6.37 -20.11 5.24
C GLN A 37 7.18 -19.26 6.23
N SER A 38 8.23 -18.57 5.76
CA SER A 38 9.04 -17.69 6.60
C SER A 38 8.22 -16.51 7.14
N GLY A 39 7.35 -15.93 6.31
CA GLY A 39 6.44 -14.85 6.71
C GLY A 39 5.45 -15.29 7.79
N ILE A 40 4.85 -16.47 7.62
CA ILE A 40 3.93 -17.05 8.62
C ILE A 40 4.68 -17.40 9.91
N ALA A 41 5.88 -17.99 9.81
CA ALA A 41 6.71 -18.29 10.98
C ALA A 41 7.05 -17.04 11.79
N LYS A 42 7.43 -15.95 11.11
CA LYS A 42 7.66 -14.65 11.75
C LYS A 42 6.41 -14.17 12.50
N ALA A 43 5.23 -14.26 11.89
CA ALA A 43 3.97 -13.91 12.55
C ALA A 43 3.64 -14.80 13.76
N LEU A 44 4.06 -16.07 13.73
CA LEU A 44 3.89 -17.04 14.83
C LEU A 44 5.00 -16.96 15.89
N ASN A 45 6.04 -16.13 15.70
CA ASN A 45 7.28 -16.15 16.48
C ASN A 45 7.98 -17.53 16.49
N LEU A 46 7.95 -18.22 15.35
CA LEU A 46 8.65 -19.47 15.11
C LEU A 46 9.97 -19.21 14.39
N VAL A 47 10.98 -19.99 14.75
CA VAL A 47 12.30 -19.96 14.12
C VAL A 47 12.49 -21.23 13.31
N PHE A 48 12.90 -21.07 12.05
CA PHE A 48 13.42 -22.14 11.21
C PHE A 48 14.94 -22.07 11.20
N THR A 49 15.60 -23.21 11.03
CA THR A 49 17.02 -23.23 10.67
C THR A 49 17.17 -23.09 9.15
N ASP A 50 18.34 -22.64 8.69
CA ASP A 50 18.59 -22.33 7.28
C ASP A 50 18.60 -23.58 6.37
N ASP A 51 18.82 -24.75 6.95
CA ASP A 51 18.86 -26.06 6.28
C ASP A 51 17.50 -26.76 6.20
N GLU A 52 16.45 -26.20 6.80
CA GLU A 52 15.12 -26.81 6.79
C GLU A 52 14.43 -26.69 5.43
N ASP A 53 14.01 -27.85 4.91
CA ASP A 53 13.26 -27.93 3.65
C ASP A 53 11.79 -27.50 3.78
N GLU A 54 11.11 -27.39 2.63
CA GLU A 54 9.70 -26.98 2.55
C GLU A 54 8.79 -27.88 3.41
N THR A 55 9.05 -29.19 3.45
CA THR A 55 8.19 -30.17 4.14
C THR A 55 8.34 -30.10 5.66
N THR A 56 9.57 -29.93 6.14
CA THR A 56 9.89 -29.75 7.56
C THR A 56 9.27 -28.46 8.09
N ARG A 57 9.41 -27.37 7.33
CA ARG A 57 8.78 -26.08 7.64
C ARG A 57 7.26 -26.16 7.67
N ALA A 58 6.65 -26.82 6.68
CA ALA A 58 5.21 -27.04 6.64
C ALA A 58 4.70 -27.82 7.86
N SER A 59 5.41 -28.87 8.27
CA SER A 59 5.04 -29.69 9.42
C SER A 59 5.06 -28.88 10.73
N LYS A 60 6.08 -28.03 10.91
CA LYS A 60 6.19 -27.13 12.06
C LYS A 60 5.09 -26.06 12.09
N LEU A 61 4.81 -25.44 10.93
CA LEU A 61 3.72 -24.47 10.81
C LEU A 61 2.38 -25.11 11.13
N TYR A 62 2.13 -26.31 10.60
CA TYR A 62 0.90 -27.04 10.84
C TYR A 62 0.73 -27.35 12.32
N ALA A 63 1.77 -27.86 12.98
CA ALA A 63 1.74 -28.13 14.41
C ALA A 63 1.43 -26.86 15.24
N ALA A 64 2.05 -25.72 14.90
CA ALA A 64 1.84 -24.46 15.60
C ALA A 64 0.46 -23.85 15.36
N LEU A 65 -0.05 -23.94 14.13
CA LEU A 65 -1.37 -23.44 13.75
C LEU A 65 -2.50 -24.36 14.22
N SER A 66 -2.21 -25.61 14.56
CA SER A 66 -3.20 -26.58 15.07
C SER A 66 -3.36 -26.56 16.58
N VAL A 67 -2.68 -25.65 17.30
CA VAL A 67 -2.92 -25.42 18.73
C VAL A 67 -4.37 -24.96 18.91
N ASN A 68 -5.04 -25.41 19.98
CA ASN A 68 -6.45 -25.10 20.29
C ASN A 68 -6.69 -23.60 20.58
N LYS A 69 -6.63 -22.76 19.54
CA LYS A 69 -6.94 -21.33 19.53
C LYS A 69 -7.64 -20.99 18.23
N LYS A 70 -8.67 -20.16 18.32
CA LYS A 70 -9.34 -19.62 17.14
C LYS A 70 -8.50 -18.48 16.60
N TYR A 71 -8.16 -18.52 15.31
CA TYR A 71 -7.34 -17.48 14.71
C TYR A 71 -7.85 -17.04 13.34
N VAL A 72 -7.46 -15.84 12.95
CA VAL A 72 -7.55 -15.35 11.58
C VAL A 72 -6.15 -15.22 11.01
N LEU A 73 -5.89 -15.85 9.87
CA LEU A 73 -4.68 -15.65 9.08
C LEU A 73 -5.00 -14.76 7.88
N ILE A 74 -4.46 -13.55 7.88
CA ILE A 74 -4.58 -12.57 6.79
C ILE A 74 -3.35 -12.70 5.88
N LEU A 75 -3.58 -13.03 4.62
CA LEU A 75 -2.57 -13.08 3.55
C LEU A 75 -2.80 -11.89 2.60
N ASP A 76 -2.10 -10.79 2.84
CA ASP A 76 -2.27 -9.56 2.06
C ASP A 76 -1.43 -9.61 0.77
N ASP A 77 -2.03 -9.15 -0.33
CA ASP A 77 -1.44 -9.04 -1.67
C ASP A 77 -0.97 -10.37 -2.29
N LEU A 78 -1.84 -11.38 -2.33
CA LEU A 78 -1.55 -12.67 -2.93
C LEU A 78 -1.53 -12.61 -4.48
N TRP A 79 -0.45 -13.10 -5.08
CA TRP A 79 -0.24 -13.12 -6.53
C TRP A 79 -0.46 -14.48 -7.20
N GLU A 80 -0.15 -15.57 -6.48
CA GLU A 80 -0.20 -16.93 -7.01
C GLU A 80 -1.04 -17.85 -6.12
N VAL A 81 -1.54 -18.93 -6.74
CA VAL A 81 -2.31 -19.96 -6.04
C VAL A 81 -1.37 -20.99 -5.45
N PHE A 82 -1.69 -21.47 -4.25
CA PHE A 82 -0.92 -22.49 -3.57
C PHE A 82 -1.83 -23.46 -2.82
N ARG A 83 -1.28 -24.61 -2.47
CA ARG A 83 -1.96 -25.61 -1.64
C ARG A 83 -1.66 -25.32 -0.17
N LEU A 84 -2.70 -25.26 0.66
CA LEU A 84 -2.56 -24.94 2.09
C LEU A 84 -1.62 -25.95 2.79
N GLU A 85 -1.70 -27.22 2.40
CA GLU A 85 -0.90 -28.31 2.98
C GLU A 85 0.59 -28.14 2.69
N ARG A 86 0.94 -27.65 1.50
CA ARG A 86 2.36 -27.38 1.14
C ARG A 86 2.97 -26.28 2.01
N VAL A 87 2.15 -25.33 2.43
CA VAL A 87 2.59 -24.26 3.33
C VAL A 87 2.56 -24.72 4.78
N GLY A 88 1.73 -25.71 5.12
CA GLY A 88 1.48 -26.13 6.50
C GLY A 88 0.34 -25.37 7.16
N ILE A 89 -0.59 -24.82 6.37
CA ILE A 89 -1.79 -24.16 6.89
C ILE A 89 -2.92 -25.21 7.00
N PRO A 90 -3.53 -25.38 8.19
CA PRO A 90 -4.70 -26.25 8.33
C PRO A 90 -5.90 -25.73 7.53
N GLU A 91 -6.66 -26.62 6.92
CA GLU A 91 -7.92 -26.24 6.26
C GLU A 91 -8.89 -25.58 7.27
N PRO A 92 -9.48 -24.42 6.94
CA PRO A 92 -10.44 -23.75 7.81
C PRO A 92 -11.71 -24.58 8.03
N THR A 93 -11.99 -24.97 9.28
CA THR A 93 -13.22 -25.69 9.64
C THR A 93 -13.95 -25.00 10.79
N ARG A 94 -15.23 -25.29 10.98
CA ARG A 94 -15.98 -24.75 12.13
C ARG A 94 -15.42 -25.25 13.47
N SER A 95 -14.85 -26.45 13.50
CA SER A 95 -14.32 -27.07 14.72
C SER A 95 -12.96 -26.52 15.13
N ASN A 96 -12.05 -26.27 14.20
CA ASN A 96 -10.74 -25.67 14.52
C ASN A 96 -10.80 -24.14 14.71
N GLY A 97 -11.88 -23.49 14.28
CA GLY A 97 -12.07 -22.05 14.45
C GLY A 97 -11.06 -21.18 13.69
N CYS A 98 -10.35 -21.77 12.71
CA CYS A 98 -9.47 -21.07 11.80
C CYS A 98 -10.28 -20.32 10.75
N LYS A 99 -9.80 -19.12 10.39
CA LYS A 99 -10.22 -18.39 9.20
C LYS A 99 -9.00 -17.92 8.42
N ILE A 100 -9.07 -18.03 7.11
CA ILE A 100 -8.09 -17.44 6.21
C ILE A 100 -8.80 -16.32 5.44
N VAL A 101 -8.17 -15.17 5.38
CA VAL A 101 -8.60 -14.05 4.54
C VAL A 101 -7.43 -13.68 3.66
N LEU A 102 -7.66 -13.56 2.37
CA LEU A 102 -6.65 -13.11 1.43
C LEU A 102 -7.10 -11.85 0.72
N THR A 103 -6.15 -11.00 0.34
CA THR A 103 -6.39 -9.92 -0.61
C THR A 103 -5.62 -10.20 -1.88
N THR A 104 -6.20 -9.94 -3.04
CA THR A 104 -5.54 -10.13 -4.33
C THR A 104 -6.11 -9.19 -5.38
N ARG A 105 -5.33 -8.92 -6.43
CA ARG A 105 -5.79 -8.24 -7.65
C ARG A 105 -6.48 -9.19 -8.64
N SER A 106 -6.30 -10.51 -8.49
CA SER A 106 -6.80 -11.51 -9.43
C SER A 106 -8.03 -12.24 -8.91
N LEU A 107 -9.16 -12.12 -9.63
CA LEU A 107 -10.35 -12.93 -9.34
C LEU A 107 -10.06 -14.42 -9.52
N ASP A 108 -9.23 -14.80 -10.50
CA ASP A 108 -8.82 -16.19 -10.72
C ASP A 108 -8.13 -16.79 -9.49
N VAL A 109 -7.26 -16.03 -8.83
CA VAL A 109 -6.62 -16.47 -7.58
C VAL A 109 -7.67 -16.76 -6.52
N CYS A 110 -8.68 -15.89 -6.32
CA CYS A 110 -9.75 -16.16 -5.37
C CYS A 110 -10.53 -17.43 -5.69
N LEU A 111 -10.88 -17.63 -6.96
CA LEU A 111 -11.66 -18.79 -7.41
C LEU A 111 -10.90 -20.11 -7.22
N ARG A 112 -9.61 -20.12 -7.59
CA ARG A 112 -8.76 -21.31 -7.48
C ARG A 112 -8.31 -21.61 -6.04
N MET A 113 -8.33 -20.62 -5.16
CA MET A 113 -8.16 -20.80 -3.70
C MET A 113 -9.49 -21.16 -2.99
N ASP A 114 -10.58 -21.40 -3.74
CA ASP A 114 -11.92 -21.73 -3.24
C ASP A 114 -12.45 -20.73 -2.18
N CYS A 115 -12.18 -19.44 -2.39
CA CYS A 115 -12.54 -18.37 -1.46
C CYS A 115 -13.94 -17.81 -1.76
N THR A 116 -14.66 -17.42 -0.70
CA THR A 116 -15.82 -16.53 -0.85
C THR A 116 -15.34 -15.14 -1.28
N THR A 117 -15.70 -14.72 -2.48
CA THR A 117 -15.17 -13.48 -3.07
C THR A 117 -15.91 -12.24 -2.58
N VAL A 118 -15.16 -11.22 -2.16
CA VAL A 118 -15.69 -9.87 -1.90
C VAL A 118 -14.96 -8.89 -2.82
N ARG A 119 -15.70 -8.31 -3.77
CA ARG A 119 -15.14 -7.29 -4.68
C ARG A 119 -15.10 -5.96 -3.95
N VAL A 120 -13.93 -5.33 -3.94
CA VAL A 120 -13.78 -3.95 -3.47
C VAL A 120 -14.13 -3.03 -4.63
N GLU A 121 -15.27 -2.36 -4.52
CA GLU A 121 -15.75 -1.40 -5.51
C GLU A 121 -14.95 -0.09 -5.48
N LEU A 122 -15.11 0.69 -6.55
CA LEU A 122 -14.67 2.09 -6.58
C LEU A 122 -15.44 2.91 -5.54
N LEU A 123 -14.86 4.06 -5.17
CA LEU A 123 -15.61 5.04 -4.37
C LEU A 123 -16.78 5.59 -5.19
N THR A 124 -17.85 5.98 -4.52
CA THR A 124 -18.86 6.83 -5.15
C THR A 124 -18.26 8.20 -5.46
N GLU A 125 -18.81 8.93 -6.44
CA GLU A 125 -18.33 10.28 -6.78
C GLU A 125 -18.31 11.22 -5.56
N GLN A 126 -19.31 11.09 -4.69
CA GLN A 126 -19.42 11.88 -3.46
C GLN A 126 -18.31 11.53 -2.45
N GLU A 127 -18.05 10.24 -2.21
CA GLU A 127 -16.96 9.80 -1.34
C GLU A 127 -15.59 10.19 -1.91
N ALA A 128 -15.43 10.07 -3.23
CA ALA A 128 -14.21 10.43 -3.94
C ALA A 128 -13.91 11.94 -3.82
N LEU A 129 -14.91 12.79 -4.04
CA LEU A 129 -14.79 14.24 -3.87
C LEU A 129 -14.50 14.60 -2.42
N THR A 130 -15.20 13.97 -1.46
CA THR A 130 -14.96 14.19 -0.03
C THR A 130 -13.53 13.82 0.36
N LEU A 131 -13.03 12.67 -0.11
CA LEU A 131 -11.66 12.23 0.13
C LEU A 131 -10.64 13.20 -0.48
N PHE A 132 -10.88 13.63 -1.71
CA PHE A 132 -10.02 14.56 -2.44
C PHE A 132 -9.89 15.89 -1.69
N LEU A 133 -11.02 16.53 -1.37
CA LEU A 133 -11.04 17.82 -0.68
C LEU A 133 -10.35 17.73 0.69
N ARG A 134 -10.62 16.66 1.45
CA ARG A 134 -9.97 16.41 2.74
C ARG A 134 -8.44 16.29 2.61
N LYS A 135 -7.91 15.85 1.47
CA LYS A 135 -6.48 15.66 1.25
C LYS A 135 -5.79 16.87 0.62
N ALA A 136 -6.47 17.59 -0.26
CA ALA A 136 -5.93 18.74 -0.98
C ALA A 136 -6.06 20.05 -0.19
N VAL A 137 -7.10 20.17 0.64
CA VAL A 137 -7.49 21.43 1.27
C VAL A 137 -7.25 21.34 2.77
N ARG A 138 -6.60 22.36 3.33
CA ARG A 138 -6.41 22.46 4.78
C ARG A 138 -7.74 22.85 5.44
N SER A 139 -7.98 22.37 6.66
CA SER A 139 -9.25 22.56 7.37
C SER A 139 -9.64 24.01 7.64
N ASP A 140 -8.68 24.94 7.55
CA ASP A 140 -8.83 26.38 7.75
C ASP A 140 -9.09 27.17 6.46
N MET A 141 -9.13 26.50 5.30
CA MET A 141 -9.27 27.16 4.00
C MET A 141 -10.73 27.13 3.52
N VAL A 142 -11.27 28.32 3.21
CA VAL A 142 -12.55 28.45 2.49
C VAL A 142 -12.28 28.34 0.99
N LEU A 143 -12.94 27.39 0.34
CA LEU A 143 -12.83 27.22 -1.11
C LEU A 143 -13.78 28.16 -1.83
N ALA A 144 -13.31 28.75 -2.92
CA ALA A 144 -14.20 29.41 -3.86
C ALA A 144 -15.06 28.36 -4.57
N PRO A 145 -16.35 28.63 -4.85
CA PRO A 145 -17.24 27.67 -5.54
C PRO A 145 -16.66 27.14 -6.85
N GLU A 146 -15.90 27.97 -7.57
CA GLU A 146 -15.22 27.55 -8.81
C GLU A 146 -14.13 26.48 -8.57
N VAL A 147 -13.42 26.55 -7.44
CA VAL A 147 -12.41 25.54 -7.09
C VAL A 147 -13.06 24.19 -6.80
N GLU A 148 -14.25 24.18 -6.20
CA GLU A 148 -15.01 22.95 -5.97
C GLU A 148 -15.43 22.28 -7.28
N LEU A 149 -15.86 23.07 -8.27
CA LEU A 149 -16.17 22.57 -9.62
C LEU A 149 -14.93 21.94 -10.28
N ILE A 150 -13.78 22.62 -10.23
CA ILE A 150 -12.53 22.10 -10.77
C ILE A 150 -12.09 20.83 -10.03
N ALA A 151 -12.22 20.80 -8.70
CA ALA A 151 -11.90 19.61 -7.90
C ALA A 151 -12.77 18.41 -8.30
N ALA A 152 -14.07 18.62 -8.56
CA ALA A 152 -14.94 17.57 -9.05
C ALA A 152 -14.51 17.05 -10.44
N GLU A 153 -14.06 17.93 -11.35
CA GLU A 153 -13.52 17.52 -12.65
C GLU A 153 -12.22 16.72 -12.52
N ILE A 154 -11.33 17.11 -11.61
CA ILE A 154 -10.10 16.36 -11.30
C ILE A 154 -10.45 14.98 -10.74
N VAL A 155 -11.40 14.89 -9.82
CA VAL A 155 -11.83 13.61 -9.22
C VAL A 155 -12.40 12.65 -10.26
N LYS A 156 -13.14 13.17 -11.25
CA LYS A 156 -13.60 12.36 -12.38
C LYS A 156 -12.44 11.77 -13.17
N LYS A 157 -11.33 12.53 -13.33
CA LYS A 157 -10.12 12.01 -13.96
C LYS A 157 -9.47 10.92 -13.13
N CYS A 158 -9.51 10.99 -11.81
CA CYS A 158 -8.99 9.93 -10.93
C CYS A 158 -9.79 8.61 -10.97
N ALA A 159 -10.83 8.48 -11.81
CA ALA A 159 -11.67 7.28 -11.96
C ALA A 159 -12.22 6.73 -10.63
N CYS A 160 -12.46 7.61 -9.65
CA CYS A 160 -12.87 7.23 -8.29
C CYS A 160 -11.93 6.24 -7.57
N LEU A 161 -10.67 6.15 -8.00
CA LEU A 161 -9.65 5.29 -7.38
C LEU A 161 -9.01 6.00 -6.18
N PRO A 162 -9.06 5.42 -4.95
CA PRO A 162 -8.52 6.06 -3.76
C PRO A 162 -7.05 6.47 -3.88
N LEU A 163 -6.22 5.64 -4.53
CA LEU A 163 -4.80 5.91 -4.71
C LEU A 163 -4.57 7.15 -5.58
N ALA A 164 -5.17 7.19 -6.77
CA ALA A 164 -5.08 8.34 -7.67
C ALA A 164 -5.59 9.63 -7.00
N ILE A 165 -6.72 9.55 -6.31
CA ILE A 165 -7.31 10.67 -5.58
C ILE A 165 -6.35 11.23 -4.54
N VAL A 166 -5.82 10.39 -3.65
CA VAL A 166 -4.95 10.85 -2.56
C VAL A 166 -3.65 11.43 -3.11
N THR A 167 -3.08 10.80 -4.14
CA THR A 167 -1.83 11.22 -4.78
C THR A 167 -1.99 12.57 -5.49
N ILE A 168 -3.00 12.72 -6.33
CA ILE A 168 -3.26 13.99 -7.03
C ILE A 168 -3.63 15.07 -6.03
N ALA A 169 -4.53 14.80 -5.07
CA ALA A 169 -4.88 15.75 -4.03
C ALA A 169 -3.66 16.24 -3.24
N GLY A 170 -2.73 15.33 -2.91
CA GLY A 170 -1.45 15.67 -2.28
C GLY A 170 -0.61 16.64 -3.11
N SER A 171 -0.48 16.40 -4.42
CA SER A 171 0.27 17.28 -5.34
C SER A 171 -0.34 18.67 -5.56
N LEU A 172 -1.61 18.84 -5.18
CA LEU A 172 -2.35 20.10 -5.26
C LEU A 172 -2.48 20.80 -3.91
N ARG A 173 -2.00 20.16 -2.84
CA ARG A 173 -2.02 20.73 -1.50
C ARG A 173 -1.25 22.04 -1.47
N GLY A 174 -1.88 23.09 -0.94
CA GLY A 174 -1.29 24.43 -0.83
C GLY A 174 -1.59 25.36 -1.99
N LEU A 175 -2.23 24.89 -3.06
CA LEU A 175 -2.74 25.77 -4.12
C LEU A 175 -3.88 26.65 -3.59
N LYS A 176 -3.64 27.96 -3.52
CA LYS A 176 -4.63 28.94 -3.04
C LYS A 176 -5.48 29.56 -4.15
N ALA A 177 -4.89 29.81 -5.32
CA ALA A 177 -5.54 30.56 -6.38
C ALA A 177 -6.26 29.64 -7.38
N THR A 178 -7.49 29.99 -7.77
CA THR A 178 -8.29 29.24 -8.77
C THR A 178 -7.54 29.01 -10.08
N ARG A 179 -6.69 29.96 -10.51
CA ARG A 179 -5.86 29.80 -11.71
C ARG A 179 -4.91 28.61 -11.62
N GLY A 180 -4.33 28.36 -10.44
CA GLY A 180 -3.45 27.21 -10.21
C GLY A 180 -4.20 25.89 -10.32
N TRP A 181 -5.44 25.85 -9.83
CA TRP A 181 -6.34 24.69 -9.96
C TRP A 181 -6.72 24.42 -11.42
N ARG A 182 -7.10 25.44 -12.20
CA ARG A 182 -7.39 25.28 -13.64
C ARG A 182 -6.17 24.79 -14.41
N ASN A 183 -4.99 25.34 -14.11
CA ASN A 183 -3.75 24.89 -14.74
C ASN A 183 -3.46 23.41 -14.42
N ALA A 184 -3.62 23.01 -13.16
CA ALA A 184 -3.44 21.62 -12.74
C ALA A 184 -4.38 20.65 -13.47
N LEU A 185 -5.65 21.02 -13.62
CA LEU A 185 -6.61 20.23 -14.38
C LEU A 185 -6.19 20.09 -15.85
N ASN A 186 -5.75 21.18 -16.49
CA ASN A 186 -5.31 21.15 -17.89
C ASN A 186 -4.06 20.26 -18.08
N GLU A 187 -3.08 20.37 -17.18
CA GLU A 187 -1.88 19.52 -17.17
C GLU A 187 -2.25 18.04 -16.99
N LEU A 188 -3.14 17.74 -16.04
CA LEU A 188 -3.62 16.38 -15.78
C LEU A 188 -4.32 15.81 -17.02
N ILE A 189 -5.26 16.56 -17.61
CA ILE A 189 -5.94 16.17 -18.85
C ILE A 189 -4.93 15.88 -19.94
N SER A 190 -3.88 16.71 -20.09
CA SER A 190 -2.86 16.51 -21.10
C SER A 190 -2.02 15.25 -20.86
N SER A 191 -1.70 14.94 -19.60
CA SER A 191 -0.87 13.78 -19.25
C SER A 191 -1.55 12.44 -19.56
N THR A 192 -2.88 12.37 -19.48
CA THR A 192 -3.62 11.11 -19.66
C THR A 192 -4.18 10.91 -21.07
N LYS A 193 -3.87 11.78 -22.04
CA LYS A 193 -4.46 11.72 -23.41
C LYS A 193 -4.10 10.46 -24.18
N ASP A 194 -2.87 9.97 -23.98
CA ASP A 194 -2.30 8.89 -24.77
C ASP A 194 -2.35 7.53 -24.02
N ALA A 195 -3.05 7.47 -22.88
CA ALA A 195 -3.18 6.24 -22.10
C ALA A 195 -4.04 5.21 -22.85
N SER A 196 -3.50 3.99 -23.02
CA SER A 196 -4.15 2.92 -23.80
C SER A 196 -5.13 2.07 -23.01
N ASP A 197 -5.02 2.05 -21.69
CA ASP A 197 -5.82 1.27 -20.76
C ASP A 197 -5.85 1.91 -19.36
N GLY A 198 -6.60 1.32 -18.44
CA GLY A 198 -6.77 1.86 -17.09
C GLY A 198 -5.50 1.80 -16.21
N GLU A 199 -4.57 0.87 -16.46
CA GLU A 199 -3.31 0.83 -15.71
C GLU A 199 -2.37 1.94 -16.19
N SER A 200 -2.29 2.15 -17.51
CA SER A 200 -1.58 3.28 -18.12
C SER A 200 -2.16 4.61 -17.66
N GLU A 201 -3.48 4.73 -17.51
CA GLU A 201 -4.11 5.96 -17.02
C GLU A 201 -3.73 6.25 -15.57
N VAL A 202 -3.77 5.25 -14.68
CA VAL A 202 -3.32 5.40 -13.29
C VAL A 202 -1.83 5.74 -13.23
N PHE A 203 -1.00 5.13 -14.08
CA PHE A 203 0.42 5.44 -14.13
C PHE A 203 0.67 6.91 -14.51
N GLU A 204 0.00 7.42 -15.54
CA GLU A 204 0.15 8.83 -15.94
C GLU A 204 -0.35 9.80 -14.86
N GLN A 205 -1.40 9.43 -14.10
CA GLN A 205 -1.85 10.19 -12.92
C GLN A 205 -0.80 10.22 -11.79
N LEU A 206 -0.15 9.10 -11.52
CA LEU A 206 0.94 9.04 -10.53
C LEU A 206 2.15 9.85 -11.00
N LYS A 207 2.52 9.73 -12.28
CA LYS A 207 3.60 10.50 -12.91
C LYS A 207 3.33 12.00 -12.91
N PHE A 208 2.08 12.42 -13.12
CA PHE A 208 1.66 13.81 -12.98
C PHE A 208 2.00 14.36 -11.58
N SER A 209 1.72 13.60 -10.51
CA SER A 209 2.05 14.03 -9.15
C SER A 209 3.56 14.16 -8.90
N TYR A 210 4.35 13.25 -9.49
CA TYR A 210 5.81 13.27 -9.42
C TYR A 210 6.41 14.49 -10.13
N ILE A 211 5.92 14.83 -11.33
CA ILE A 211 6.35 16.03 -12.07
C ILE A 211 6.07 17.29 -11.23
N ARG A 212 4.95 17.32 -10.52
CA ARG A 212 4.54 18.44 -9.66
C ARG A 212 5.26 18.57 -8.32
N LEU A 213 6.18 17.65 -7.99
CA LEU A 213 7.13 17.87 -6.89
C LEU A 213 7.96 19.15 -7.10
N GLY A 214 8.16 19.57 -8.35
CA GLY A 214 8.74 20.88 -8.71
C GLY A 214 10.20 21.07 -8.31
N SER A 215 10.84 20.04 -7.75
CA SER A 215 12.23 20.04 -7.31
C SER A 215 12.90 18.77 -7.81
N LYS A 216 14.00 18.94 -8.55
CA LYS A 216 14.80 17.83 -9.05
C LYS A 216 15.35 16.97 -7.91
N VAL A 217 15.74 17.60 -6.79
CA VAL A 217 16.20 16.90 -5.59
C VAL A 217 15.08 16.02 -5.01
N LEU A 218 13.85 16.53 -4.86
CA LEU A 218 12.74 15.72 -4.35
C LEU A 218 12.41 14.55 -5.27
N GLN A 219 12.46 14.80 -6.58
CA GLN A 219 12.26 13.80 -7.61
C GLN A 219 13.31 12.69 -7.56
N ASP A 220 14.59 13.05 -7.48
CA ASP A 220 15.68 12.08 -7.44
C ASP A 220 15.71 11.31 -6.12
N CYS A 221 15.47 11.97 -4.98
CA CYS A 221 15.30 11.30 -3.68
C CYS A 221 14.12 10.31 -3.70
N PHE A 222 12.98 10.68 -4.29
CA PHE A 222 11.84 9.77 -4.44
C PHE A 222 12.17 8.57 -5.34
N LEU A 223 12.84 8.80 -6.48
CA LEU A 223 13.27 7.72 -7.37
C LEU A 223 14.28 6.80 -6.70
N TYR A 224 15.14 7.31 -5.81
CA TYR A 224 16.09 6.48 -5.08
C TYR A 224 15.41 5.36 -4.28
N CYS A 225 14.19 5.59 -3.78
CA CYS A 225 13.40 4.56 -3.10
C CYS A 225 13.10 3.35 -3.99
N SER A 226 13.16 3.45 -5.32
CA SER A 226 12.96 2.32 -6.23
C SER A 226 14.11 1.32 -6.26
N LEU A 227 15.25 1.64 -5.62
CA LEU A 227 16.38 0.73 -5.49
C LEU A 227 16.16 -0.35 -4.42
N TYR A 228 15.19 -0.14 -3.52
CA TYR A 228 14.85 -1.10 -2.48
C TYR A 228 13.99 -2.24 -3.04
N PRO A 229 14.07 -3.45 -2.45
CA PRO A 229 13.17 -4.54 -2.79
C PRO A 229 11.70 -4.18 -2.56
N GLU A 230 10.83 -4.87 -3.28
CA GLU A 230 9.38 -4.76 -3.12
C GLU A 230 8.93 -5.05 -1.67
N ASP A 231 8.02 -4.22 -1.16
CA ASP A 231 7.49 -4.24 0.22
C ASP A 231 8.55 -4.16 1.34
N HIS A 232 9.77 -3.72 1.03
CA HIS A 232 10.81 -3.53 2.04
C HIS A 232 10.48 -2.34 2.97
N GLU A 233 10.62 -2.56 4.28
CA GLU A 233 10.56 -1.48 5.26
C GLU A 233 11.87 -0.71 5.21
N ILE A 234 11.86 0.47 4.58
CA ILE A 234 13.04 1.33 4.42
C ILE A 234 13.29 2.10 5.73
N PRO A 235 14.43 1.91 6.42
CA PRO A 235 14.78 2.72 7.57
C PRO A 235 15.04 4.17 7.15
N VAL A 236 14.41 5.12 7.84
CA VAL A 236 14.50 6.56 7.51
C VAL A 236 15.94 7.06 7.54
N GLU A 237 16.69 6.71 8.59
CA GLU A 237 18.07 7.19 8.75
C GLU A 237 19.00 6.64 7.69
N GLU A 238 18.89 5.35 7.38
CA GLU A 238 19.67 4.71 6.31
C GLU A 238 19.41 5.36 4.95
N LEU A 239 18.13 5.64 4.65
CA LEU A 239 17.76 6.30 3.40
C LEU A 239 18.38 7.70 3.28
N ILE A 240 18.35 8.47 4.37
CA ILE A 240 18.96 9.81 4.43
C ILE A 240 20.48 9.71 4.24
N GLU A 241 21.14 8.78 4.92
CA GLU A 241 22.59 8.55 4.77
C GLU A 241 22.96 8.23 3.32
N TYR A 242 22.18 7.38 2.64
CA TYR A 242 22.40 7.10 1.22
C TYR A 242 22.16 8.30 0.32
N TRP A 243 21.12 9.11 0.57
CA TRP A 243 20.91 10.35 -0.19
C TRP A 243 22.07 11.33 -0.05
N ILE A 244 22.70 11.39 1.14
CA ILE A 244 23.89 12.20 1.38
C ILE A 244 25.09 11.62 0.64
N ALA A 245 25.32 10.31 0.73
CA ALA A 245 26.45 9.63 0.10
C ALA A 245 26.42 9.73 -1.43
N GLU A 246 25.23 9.68 -2.03
CA GLU A 246 25.00 9.82 -3.47
C GLU A 246 24.99 11.29 -3.92
N GLY A 247 25.15 12.24 -3.00
CA GLY A 247 25.16 13.67 -3.30
C GLY A 247 23.81 14.24 -3.75
N LEU A 248 22.70 13.52 -3.49
CA LEU A 248 21.34 14.02 -3.76
C LEU A 248 20.99 15.19 -2.84
N ILE A 249 21.46 15.12 -1.60
CA ILE A 249 21.44 16.25 -0.67
C ILE A 249 22.74 17.04 -0.90
N GLY A 250 22.59 18.24 -1.47
CA GLY A 250 23.71 19.09 -1.87
C GLY A 250 24.64 19.51 -0.73
N GLU A 251 25.71 20.23 -1.08
CA GLU A 251 26.67 20.70 -0.07
C GLU A 251 26.03 21.67 0.92
N MET A 252 26.30 21.42 2.20
CA MET A 252 25.81 22.20 3.35
C MET A 252 26.92 22.34 4.38
N ASP A 253 26.78 23.30 5.29
CA ASP A 253 27.82 23.69 6.25
C ASP A 253 28.18 22.61 7.28
N SER A 254 27.33 21.59 7.46
CA SER A 254 27.57 20.47 8.36
C SER A 254 26.83 19.20 7.93
N VAL A 255 27.26 18.05 8.47
CA VAL A 255 26.55 16.76 8.31
C VAL A 255 25.16 16.83 8.94
N GLU A 256 25.04 17.48 10.10
CA GLU A 256 23.76 17.68 10.80
C GLU A 256 22.75 18.43 9.92
N ALA A 257 23.19 19.48 9.23
CA ALA A 257 22.33 20.22 8.30
C ALA A 257 21.85 19.35 7.11
N LYS A 258 22.69 18.41 6.63
CA LYS A 258 22.31 17.46 5.58
C LYS A 258 21.26 16.45 6.09
N ILE A 259 21.41 15.97 7.33
CA ILE A 259 20.43 15.07 7.97
C ILE A 259 19.09 15.79 8.17
N ASP A 260 19.10 17.01 8.71
CA ASP A 260 17.90 17.84 8.86
C ASP A 260 17.20 18.09 7.52
N LYS A 261 17.99 18.32 6.47
CA LYS A 261 17.46 18.46 5.11
C LYS A 261 16.80 17.17 4.61
N GLY A 262 17.40 16.01 4.90
CA GLY A 262 16.84 14.70 4.60
C GLY A 262 15.48 14.48 5.26
N HIS A 263 15.36 14.77 6.56
CA HIS A 263 14.08 14.71 7.26
C HIS A 263 13.05 15.69 6.66
N ALA A 264 13.48 16.92 6.33
CA ALA A 264 12.59 17.91 5.70
C ALA A 264 12.09 17.48 4.31
N ILE A 265 12.84 16.63 3.59
CA ILE A 265 12.41 16.05 2.30
C ILE A 265 11.33 14.98 2.53
N LEU A 266 11.47 14.15 3.57
CA LEU A 266 10.51 13.08 3.89
C LEU A 266 9.18 13.60 4.44
N GLY A 267 9.20 14.76 5.10
CA GLY A 267 8.02 15.48 5.58
C GLY A 267 7.56 15.12 6.99
#